data_AF-A0A7W4NVF0-F1
#
_entry.id   AF-A0A7W4NVF0-F1
#
_cell.length_a   1.000
_cell.length_b   1.000
_cell.length_c   1.000
_cell.angle_alpha   90.00
_cell.angle_beta   90.00
_cell.angle_gamma   90.00
#
_symmetry.space_group_name_H-M   'P 1'
#
loop_
_entity.id
_entity.type
_entity.pdbx_description
1 polymer ?
#
loop_
_entity_poly.entity_id
_entity_poly.type
_entity_poly.pdbx_seq_one_letter_code
_entity_poly.pdbx_strand_id
1 'polypeptide(L)'
;MARRASSVRWSQVVRNQIHLNTAAALNSTELRSMVARKSRQLRDDAIGAGQTSGSVYTTYTDGIRGAAEETVPLQGGIIRYVFSEIAQAANWALSECRRRSPVGQGNFRDSWVVLVDGKAWTDAPATIPTGSEVWITNTTPYSRKIEVGGQRTRIPPGLIEAVRQATMRRFKSVRAAKAYKALQGGKDARGDPVPYILRAAGVASGLTWDKKAKSWARKHDAYTSRRPDRQAGQQLLYPTLILTNQRM
;
A
#
# COMPACT_ATOMS: atom_id res chain seq x y z
N MET A 1 -11.42 -82.83 28.85
CA MET A 1 -10.48 -81.70 28.71
C MET A 1 -10.98 -80.77 27.61
N ALA A 2 -11.60 -79.65 27.98
CA ALA A 2 -12.25 -78.73 27.04
C ALA A 2 -11.26 -77.64 26.56
N ARG A 3 -11.10 -77.53 25.23
CA ARG A 3 -10.43 -76.39 24.58
C ARG A 3 -11.38 -75.18 24.64
N ARG A 4 -11.01 -74.10 25.35
CA ARG A 4 -11.67 -72.79 25.21
C ARG A 4 -10.96 -72.00 24.11
N ALA A 5 -11.71 -71.69 23.07
CA ALA A 5 -11.27 -70.87 21.96
C ALA A 5 -11.15 -69.39 22.35
N SER A 6 -10.08 -68.79 21.84
CA SER A 6 -9.71 -67.39 21.91
C SER A 6 -10.76 -66.47 21.30
N SER A 7 -11.25 -65.50 22.09
CA SER A 7 -11.99 -64.34 21.58
C SER A 7 -11.25 -63.07 22.01
N VAL A 8 -10.06 -62.86 21.45
CA VAL A 8 -9.38 -61.57 21.51
C VAL A 8 -10.03 -60.67 20.46
N ARG A 9 -10.93 -59.79 20.91
CA ARG A 9 -11.04 -58.35 20.58
C ARG A 9 -10.52 -57.86 19.19
N TRP A 10 -10.81 -58.57 18.10
CA TRP A 10 -10.49 -58.15 16.73
C TRP A 10 -11.02 -56.74 16.41
N SER A 11 -12.18 -56.34 16.96
CA SER A 11 -12.79 -55.03 16.73
C SER A 11 -12.15 -53.86 17.49
N GLN A 12 -11.36 -54.12 18.54
CA GLN A 12 -10.58 -53.09 19.24
C GLN A 12 -9.18 -52.91 18.65
N VAL A 13 -8.55 -54.00 18.19
CA VAL A 13 -7.25 -53.93 17.50
C VAL A 13 -7.39 -53.16 16.18
N VAL A 14 -8.42 -53.45 15.37
CA VAL A 14 -8.67 -52.73 14.11
C VAL A 14 -8.98 -51.24 14.35
N ARG A 15 -9.78 -50.90 15.39
CA ARG A 15 -10.08 -49.50 15.73
C ARG A 15 -8.84 -48.73 16.19
N ASN A 16 -8.00 -49.32 17.05
CA ASN A 16 -6.77 -48.68 17.50
C ASN A 16 -5.74 -48.56 16.36
N GLN A 17 -5.65 -49.56 15.49
CA GLN A 17 -4.76 -49.55 14.32
C GLN A 17 -5.17 -48.45 13.31
N ILE A 18 -6.47 -48.32 13.03
CA ILE A 18 -7.00 -47.26 12.16
C ILE A 18 -6.73 -45.89 12.79
N HIS A 19 -7.00 -45.70 14.08
CA HIS A 19 -6.69 -44.44 14.78
C HIS A 19 -5.19 -44.10 14.76
N LEU A 20 -4.31 -45.08 14.96
CA LEU A 20 -2.85 -44.90 14.87
C LEU A 20 -2.40 -44.53 13.46
N ASN A 21 -2.95 -45.18 12.43
CA ASN A 21 -2.66 -44.85 11.03
C ASN A 21 -3.19 -43.46 10.65
N THR A 22 -4.37 -43.06 11.14
CA THR A 22 -4.90 -41.72 10.93
C THR A 22 -4.04 -40.67 11.64
N ALA A 23 -3.59 -40.91 12.87
CA ALA A 23 -2.70 -40.01 13.60
C ALA A 23 -1.30 -39.90 12.96
N ALA A 24 -0.74 -41.01 12.47
CA ALA A 24 0.54 -41.04 11.75
C ALA A 24 0.43 -40.33 10.38
N ALA A 25 -0.67 -40.55 9.65
CA ALA A 25 -0.95 -39.83 8.41
C ALA A 25 -1.12 -38.33 8.65
N LEU A 26 -1.87 -37.92 9.68
CA LEU A 26 -2.08 -36.51 10.04
C LEU A 26 -0.80 -35.80 10.56
N ASN A 27 0.26 -36.57 10.85
CA ASN A 27 1.57 -36.05 11.19
C ASN A 27 2.62 -36.26 10.08
N SER A 28 2.23 -36.81 8.91
CA SER A 28 3.19 -37.11 7.86
C SER A 28 3.69 -35.84 7.17
N THR A 29 5.00 -35.75 7.00
CA THR A 29 5.66 -34.64 6.29
C THR A 29 5.18 -34.53 4.84
N GLU A 30 4.86 -35.66 4.20
CA GLU A 30 4.34 -35.71 2.83
C GLU A 30 2.94 -35.10 2.73
N LEU A 31 2.02 -35.44 3.65
CA LEU A 31 0.68 -34.84 3.66
C LEU A 31 0.74 -33.34 3.93
N ARG A 32 1.59 -32.90 4.87
CA ARG A 32 1.85 -31.47 5.11
C ARG A 32 2.36 -30.77 3.86
N SER A 33 3.30 -31.38 3.14
CA SER A 33 3.83 -30.85 1.88
C SER A 33 2.78 -30.82 0.76
N MET A 34 1.89 -31.81 0.69
CA MET A 34 0.77 -31.84 -0.26
C MET A 34 -0.22 -30.71 0.02
N VAL A 35 -0.62 -30.52 1.28
CA VAL A 35 -1.52 -29.43 1.69
C VAL A 35 -0.89 -28.08 1.38
N ALA A 36 0.36 -27.85 1.78
CA ALA A 36 1.07 -26.60 1.51
C ALA A 36 1.16 -26.30 0.00
N ARG A 37 1.51 -27.30 -0.83
CA ARG A 37 1.51 -27.15 -2.30
C ARG A 37 0.13 -26.79 -2.83
N LYS A 38 -0.92 -27.47 -2.38
CA LYS A 38 -2.28 -27.19 -2.84
C LYS A 38 -2.76 -25.80 -2.42
N SER A 39 -2.45 -25.36 -1.20
CA SER A 39 -2.75 -24.00 -0.72
C SER A 39 -2.06 -22.93 -1.54
N ARG A 40 -0.76 -23.11 -1.85
CA ARG A 40 -0.01 -22.19 -2.73
C ARG A 40 -0.59 -22.16 -4.14
N GLN A 41 -0.96 -23.31 -4.70
CA GLN A 41 -1.61 -23.37 -6.00
C GLN A 41 -2.94 -22.61 -6.00
N LEU A 42 -3.81 -22.83 -5.01
CA LEU A 42 -5.09 -22.11 -4.90
C LEU A 42 -4.90 -20.59 -4.77
N ARG A 43 -3.88 -20.16 -4.03
CA ARG A 43 -3.49 -18.75 -3.93
C ARG A 43 -3.06 -18.21 -5.29
N ASP A 44 -2.16 -18.92 -5.98
CA ASP A 44 -1.60 -18.49 -7.26
C ASP A 44 -2.68 -18.48 -8.36
N ASP A 45 -3.61 -19.44 -8.33
CA ASP A 45 -4.80 -19.48 -9.19
C ASP A 45 -5.72 -18.29 -8.92
N ALA A 46 -5.98 -17.95 -7.64
CA ALA A 46 -6.78 -16.77 -7.28
C ALA A 46 -6.12 -15.45 -7.72
N ILE A 47 -4.79 -15.37 -7.64
CA ILE A 47 -4.00 -14.26 -8.18
C ILE A 47 -4.12 -14.20 -9.71
N GLY A 48 -3.91 -15.33 -10.40
CA GLY A 48 -3.97 -15.41 -11.87
C GLY A 48 -5.36 -15.12 -12.43
N ALA A 49 -6.41 -15.53 -11.72
CA ALA A 49 -7.81 -15.26 -12.06
C ALA A 49 -8.25 -13.82 -11.75
N GLY A 50 -7.40 -13.00 -11.11
CA GLY A 50 -7.74 -11.63 -10.73
C GLY A 50 -8.81 -11.52 -9.65
N GLN A 51 -9.08 -12.60 -8.91
CA GLN A 51 -10.06 -12.63 -7.81
C GLN A 51 -9.52 -11.95 -6.55
N THR A 52 -8.21 -11.78 -6.50
CA THR A 52 -7.53 -11.07 -5.45
C THR A 52 -6.64 -9.99 -6.03
N SER A 53 -6.25 -9.09 -5.15
CA SER A 53 -5.48 -7.92 -5.48
C SER A 53 -4.01 -8.39 -5.52
N GLY A 54 -3.57 -9.02 -6.61
CA GLY A 54 -2.15 -9.24 -6.91
C GLY A 54 -1.33 -10.15 -5.98
N SER A 55 -0.01 -10.19 -6.21
CA SER A 55 0.92 -11.15 -5.61
C SER A 55 1.41 -10.80 -4.20
N VAL A 56 0.89 -9.74 -3.59
CA VAL A 56 1.33 -9.32 -2.26
C VAL A 56 0.32 -9.73 -1.20
N TYR A 57 0.74 -10.66 -0.36
CA TYR A 57 -0.08 -11.20 0.71
C TYR A 57 0.77 -11.50 1.94
N THR A 58 0.13 -11.56 3.09
CA THR A 58 0.68 -12.14 4.31
C THR A 58 0.01 -13.48 4.55
N THR A 59 0.81 -14.54 4.72
CA THR A 59 0.33 -15.85 5.13
C THR A 59 0.08 -15.86 6.63
N TYR A 60 -1.04 -16.44 7.06
CA TYR A 60 -1.31 -16.80 8.43
C TYR A 60 -1.60 -18.30 8.48
N THR A 61 -0.90 -19.02 9.35
CA THR A 61 -1.14 -20.44 9.59
C THR A 61 -1.69 -20.59 11.00
N ASP A 62 -2.95 -20.96 11.12
CA ASP A 62 -3.69 -21.05 12.38
C ASP A 62 -3.55 -19.78 13.26
N GLY A 63 -3.66 -18.62 12.61
CA GLY A 63 -3.50 -17.31 13.27
C GLY A 63 -2.05 -16.85 13.44
N ILE A 64 -1.06 -17.70 13.24
CA ILE A 64 0.36 -17.34 13.33
C ILE A 64 0.80 -16.66 12.03
N ARG A 65 1.17 -15.38 12.13
CA ARG A 65 1.63 -14.58 11.00
C ARG A 65 2.97 -15.08 10.46
N GLY A 66 3.07 -15.27 9.14
CA GLY A 66 4.30 -15.61 8.44
C GLY A 66 4.79 -17.04 8.65
N ALA A 67 4.05 -17.86 9.39
CA ALA A 67 4.36 -19.27 9.55
C ALA A 67 4.23 -20.02 8.21
N ALA A 68 5.15 -20.95 7.96
CA ALA A 68 5.13 -21.76 6.74
C ALA A 68 3.83 -22.58 6.66
N GLU A 69 3.29 -22.74 5.45
CA GLU A 69 2.03 -23.47 5.25
C GLU A 69 2.11 -24.93 5.73
N GLU A 70 3.29 -25.54 5.68
CA GLU A 70 3.56 -26.91 6.15
C GLU A 70 3.33 -27.09 7.66
N THR A 71 3.33 -25.99 8.42
CA THR A 71 3.14 -26.01 9.88
C THR A 71 1.67 -26.12 10.28
N VAL A 72 0.74 -26.00 9.34
CA VAL A 72 -0.70 -26.03 9.65
C VAL A 72 -1.09 -27.35 10.33
N PRO A 73 -1.89 -27.33 11.41
CA PRO A 73 -2.50 -28.54 11.94
C PRO A 73 -3.40 -29.20 10.87
N LEU A 74 -3.13 -30.46 10.52
CA LEU A 74 -3.95 -31.16 9.53
C LEU A 74 -5.36 -31.49 10.03
N GLN A 75 -5.60 -31.38 11.34
CA GLN A 75 -6.92 -31.52 11.96
C GLN A 75 -7.65 -30.17 12.02
N GLY A 76 -8.02 -29.64 10.86
CA GLY A 76 -8.86 -28.44 10.78
C GLY A 76 -8.13 -27.11 10.95
N GLY A 77 -6.80 -27.09 10.89
CA GLY A 77 -6.03 -25.84 10.88
C GLY A 77 -6.29 -25.03 9.61
N ILE A 78 -6.17 -23.71 9.73
CA ILE A 78 -6.54 -22.78 8.66
C ILE A 78 -5.29 -22.07 8.12
N ILE A 79 -5.08 -22.12 6.81
CA ILE A 79 -4.14 -21.24 6.12
C ILE A 79 -4.92 -20.08 5.50
N ARG A 80 -4.59 -18.85 5.87
CA ARG A 80 -5.21 -17.63 5.35
C ARG A 80 -4.17 -16.76 4.66
N TYR A 81 -4.42 -16.44 3.39
CA TYR A 81 -3.67 -15.44 2.64
C TYR A 81 -4.40 -14.10 2.73
N VAL A 82 -3.79 -13.12 3.40
CA VAL A 82 -4.35 -11.77 3.53
C VAL A 82 -3.68 -10.86 2.53
N PHE A 83 -4.43 -10.46 1.50
CA PHE A 83 -3.97 -9.55 0.47
C PHE A 83 -4.13 -8.10 0.92
N SER A 84 -3.11 -7.27 0.67
CA SER A 84 -3.15 -5.85 1.03
C SER A 84 -3.49 -5.02 -0.20
N GLU A 85 -4.78 -4.71 -0.35
CA GLU A 85 -5.26 -3.83 -1.43
C GLU A 85 -4.70 -2.42 -1.34
N ILE A 86 -4.54 -1.93 -0.10
CA ILE A 86 -3.96 -0.62 0.14
C ILE A 86 -2.50 -0.57 -0.30
N ALA A 87 -1.73 -1.64 -0.11
CA ALA A 87 -0.34 -1.70 -0.55
C ALA A 87 -0.21 -1.64 -2.08
N GLN A 88 -1.10 -2.32 -2.81
CA GLN A 88 -1.10 -2.24 -4.26
C GLN A 88 -1.59 -0.91 -4.77
N ALA A 89 -2.64 -0.37 -4.15
CA ALA A 89 -3.11 0.97 -4.46
C ALA A 89 -2.00 1.99 -4.24
N ALA A 90 -1.21 1.84 -3.17
CA ALA A 90 -0.06 2.69 -2.89
C ALA A 90 1.05 2.53 -3.94
N ASN A 91 1.46 1.30 -4.26
CA ASN A 91 2.48 1.04 -5.27
C ASN A 91 2.09 1.57 -6.65
N TRP A 92 0.84 1.33 -7.05
CA TRP A 92 0.29 1.81 -8.31
C TRP A 92 0.17 3.34 -8.33
N ALA A 93 -0.37 3.95 -7.26
CA ALA A 93 -0.53 5.39 -7.18
C ALA A 93 0.83 6.12 -7.14
N LEU A 94 1.82 5.58 -6.45
CA LEU A 94 3.19 6.11 -6.47
C LEU A 94 3.76 6.09 -7.89
N SER A 95 3.61 4.97 -8.59
CA SER A 95 4.03 4.84 -9.99
C SER A 95 3.31 5.85 -10.89
N GLU A 96 2.01 6.06 -10.67
CA GLU A 96 1.21 7.03 -11.40
C GLU A 96 1.61 8.49 -11.11
N CYS A 97 1.93 8.81 -9.86
CA CYS A 97 2.51 10.10 -9.47
C CYS A 97 3.83 10.37 -10.22
N ARG A 98 4.73 9.38 -10.25
CA ARG A 98 6.01 9.49 -10.99
C ARG A 98 5.81 9.62 -12.49
N ARG A 99 4.90 8.83 -13.08
CA ARG A 99 4.58 8.86 -14.51
C ARG A 99 4.03 10.21 -14.95
N ARG A 100 3.13 10.80 -14.16
CA ARG A 100 2.50 12.10 -14.45
C ARG A 100 3.37 13.30 -14.09
N SER A 101 4.44 13.10 -13.33
CA SER A 101 5.34 14.18 -12.92
C SER A 101 6.04 14.84 -14.11
N PRO A 102 6.29 16.17 -14.06
CA PRO A 102 7.04 16.85 -15.09
C PRO A 102 8.47 16.34 -15.16
N VAL A 103 9.04 16.33 -16.36
CA VAL A 103 10.42 15.92 -16.65
C VAL A 103 11.23 17.13 -17.06
N GLY A 104 12.51 17.19 -16.66
CA GLY A 104 13.45 18.24 -17.07
C GLY A 104 13.48 19.49 -16.18
N GLN A 105 12.73 19.53 -15.08
CA GLN A 105 12.85 20.58 -14.06
C GLN A 105 13.09 19.94 -12.69
N GLY A 106 14.35 19.93 -12.26
CA GLY A 106 14.79 19.39 -10.96
C GLY A 106 14.49 17.90 -10.79
N ASN A 107 14.41 17.46 -9.54
CA ASN A 107 14.25 16.06 -9.12
C ASN A 107 12.79 15.71 -8.75
N PHE A 108 11.80 16.43 -9.27
CA PHE A 108 10.41 16.29 -8.84
C PHE A 108 9.88 14.87 -9.00
N ARG A 109 10.11 14.23 -10.16
CA ARG A 109 9.68 12.85 -10.41
C ARG A 109 10.24 11.85 -9.41
N ASP A 110 11.44 12.08 -8.89
CA ASP A 110 12.12 11.11 -8.02
C ASP A 110 11.97 11.45 -6.53
N SER A 111 11.41 12.62 -6.22
CA SER A 111 11.20 13.10 -4.84
C SER A 111 9.86 12.67 -4.23
N TRP A 112 9.20 11.67 -4.80
CA TRP A 112 8.01 11.09 -4.21
C TRP A 112 8.39 10.10 -3.11
N VAL A 113 7.77 10.26 -1.95
CA VAL A 113 7.95 9.41 -0.79
C VAL A 113 6.61 8.84 -0.33
N VAL A 114 6.68 7.70 0.35
CA VAL A 114 5.55 7.06 1.00
C VAL A 114 5.73 7.19 2.51
N LEU A 115 4.66 7.56 3.21
CA LEU A 115 4.58 7.43 4.65
C LEU A 115 3.47 6.43 4.98
N VAL A 116 3.70 5.62 6.00
CA VAL A 116 2.75 4.65 6.52
C VAL A 116 2.58 4.95 8.00
N ASP A 117 1.35 5.21 8.41
CA ASP A 117 0.98 5.55 9.79
C ASP A 117 1.86 6.68 10.37
N GLY A 118 2.10 7.70 9.54
CA GLY A 118 2.87 8.91 9.89
C GLY A 118 4.39 8.78 9.80
N LYS A 119 4.93 7.59 9.49
CA LYS A 119 6.38 7.34 9.41
C LYS A 119 6.84 7.15 7.97
N ALA A 120 8.03 7.62 7.65
CA ALA A 120 8.64 7.35 6.34
C ALA A 120 8.74 5.83 6.13
N TRP A 121 8.24 5.36 4.98
CA TRP A 121 8.28 3.95 4.62
C TRP A 121 9.46 3.69 3.70
N THR A 122 10.39 2.85 4.14
CA THR A 122 11.63 2.52 3.41
C THR A 122 11.56 1.19 2.67
N ASP A 123 10.63 0.31 3.07
CA ASP A 123 10.41 -0.97 2.40
C ASP A 123 9.64 -0.77 1.09
N ALA A 124 9.52 -1.84 0.31
CA ALA A 124 8.70 -1.82 -0.90
C ALA A 124 7.25 -1.39 -0.56
N PRO A 125 6.62 -0.46 -1.30
CA PRO A 125 5.22 -0.08 -1.06
C PRO A 125 4.24 -1.26 -1.13
N ALA A 126 4.64 -2.32 -1.84
CA ALA A 126 3.95 -3.60 -1.88
C ALA A 126 3.78 -4.24 -0.49
N THR A 127 4.71 -4.08 0.44
CA THR A 127 4.69 -4.78 1.75
C THR A 127 3.90 -4.04 2.83
N ILE A 128 3.21 -2.96 2.47
CA ILE A 128 2.45 -2.15 3.43
C ILE A 128 1.35 -3.01 4.09
N PRO A 129 1.28 -3.01 5.44
CA PRO A 129 0.25 -3.75 6.16
C PRO A 129 -1.17 -3.34 5.77
N THR A 130 -2.08 -4.30 5.73
CA THR A 130 -3.53 -4.02 5.58
C THR A 130 -4.01 -3.20 6.78
N GLY A 131 -4.86 -2.19 6.53
CA GLY A 131 -5.43 -1.34 7.57
C GLY A 131 -4.62 -0.09 7.91
N SER A 132 -3.41 0.06 7.39
CA SER A 132 -2.60 1.28 7.56
C SER A 132 -3.21 2.50 6.88
N GLU A 133 -2.83 3.70 7.33
CA GLU A 133 -3.00 4.94 6.58
C GLU A 133 -1.74 5.22 5.76
N VAL A 134 -1.87 5.37 4.45
CA VAL A 134 -0.74 5.59 3.54
C VAL A 134 -0.79 6.99 2.96
N TRP A 135 0.29 7.75 3.11
CA TRP A 135 0.47 9.05 2.49
C TRP A 135 1.48 8.93 1.35
N ILE A 136 1.13 9.47 0.18
CA ILE A 136 2.04 9.64 -0.95
C ILE A 136 2.19 11.13 -1.19
N THR A 137 3.42 11.63 -1.08
CA THR A 137 3.70 13.06 -1.17
C THR A 137 5.05 13.32 -1.83
N ASN A 138 5.25 14.55 -2.30
CA ASN A 138 6.48 14.98 -2.94
C ASN A 138 7.23 15.95 -2.04
N THR A 139 8.47 15.63 -1.64
CA THR A 139 9.22 16.39 -0.63
C THR A 139 9.86 17.67 -1.16
N THR A 140 9.79 17.95 -2.47
CA THR A 140 10.36 19.18 -3.03
C THR A 140 9.66 20.44 -2.51
N PRO A 141 10.40 21.53 -2.23
CA PRO A 141 9.80 22.80 -1.75
C PRO A 141 8.83 23.46 -2.73
N TYR A 142 8.95 23.15 -4.01
CA TYR A 142 8.10 23.70 -5.07
C TYR A 142 6.92 22.81 -5.43
N SER A 143 6.72 21.68 -4.74
CA SER A 143 5.63 20.74 -5.01
C SER A 143 4.25 21.38 -4.95
N ARG A 144 4.02 22.22 -3.94
CA ARG A 144 2.77 22.98 -3.80
C ARG A 144 2.55 23.92 -4.99
N LYS A 145 3.60 24.57 -5.51
CA LYS A 145 3.48 25.47 -6.67
C LYS A 145 3.05 24.71 -7.92
N ILE A 146 3.58 23.51 -8.13
CA ILE A 146 3.19 22.65 -9.25
C ILE A 146 1.73 22.18 -9.08
N GLU A 147 1.35 21.66 -7.90
CA GLU A 147 0.00 21.15 -7.67
C GLU A 147 -1.09 22.22 -7.87
N VAL A 148 -0.86 23.45 -7.40
CA VAL A 148 -1.86 24.54 -7.48
C VAL A 148 -1.80 25.35 -8.78
N GLY A 149 -0.80 25.11 -9.63
CA GLY A 149 -0.58 25.90 -10.84
C GLY A 149 0.06 27.28 -10.60
N GLY A 150 0.78 27.45 -9.49
CA GLY A 150 1.55 28.65 -9.21
C GLY A 150 2.86 28.75 -10.00
N GLN A 151 3.26 27.69 -10.71
CA GLN A 151 4.46 27.59 -11.53
C GLN A 151 4.12 26.95 -12.88
N ARG A 152 4.62 27.54 -13.97
CA ARG A 152 4.44 27.02 -15.32
C ARG A 152 5.24 25.73 -15.51
N THR A 153 4.53 24.64 -15.79
CA THR A 153 5.10 23.33 -16.11
C THR A 153 4.56 22.78 -17.43
N ARG A 154 5.22 21.75 -17.98
CA ARG A 154 4.71 21.02 -19.17
C ARG A 154 3.45 20.20 -18.87
N ILE A 155 3.20 19.90 -17.59
CA ILE A 155 2.00 19.21 -17.16
C ILE A 155 0.97 20.21 -16.61
N PRO A 156 -0.34 19.89 -16.72
CA PRO A 156 -1.38 20.63 -16.00
C PRO A 156 -1.23 20.50 -14.47
N PRO A 157 -1.73 21.48 -13.70
CA PRO A 157 -1.83 21.37 -12.24
C PRO A 157 -2.88 20.33 -11.81
N GLY A 158 -2.93 20.02 -10.51
CA GLY A 158 -3.86 19.05 -9.95
C GLY A 158 -3.43 17.58 -10.14
N LEU A 159 -2.12 17.31 -10.11
CA LEU A 159 -1.58 15.96 -10.26
C LEU A 159 -2.14 15.01 -9.20
N ILE A 160 -2.18 15.44 -7.93
CA ILE A 160 -2.70 14.59 -6.84
C ILE A 160 -4.18 14.26 -7.06
N GLU A 161 -4.98 15.24 -7.46
CA GLU A 161 -6.41 15.00 -7.73
C GLU A 161 -6.60 14.02 -8.88
N ALA A 162 -5.81 14.16 -9.95
CA ALA A 162 -5.88 13.27 -11.10
C ALA A 162 -5.49 11.83 -10.74
N VAL A 163 -4.47 11.64 -9.89
CA VAL A 163 -4.09 10.32 -9.36
C VAL A 163 -5.18 9.79 -8.43
N ARG A 164 -5.69 10.60 -7.51
CA ARG A 164 -6.75 10.22 -6.56
C ARG A 164 -7.97 9.62 -7.26
N GLN A 165 -8.47 10.31 -8.29
CA GLN A 165 -9.62 9.85 -9.08
C GLN A 165 -9.33 8.54 -9.81
N ALA A 166 -8.11 8.41 -10.36
CA ALA A 166 -7.70 7.21 -11.05
C ALA A 166 -7.52 6.02 -10.09
N THR A 167 -7.01 6.25 -8.87
CA THR A 167 -6.93 5.25 -7.80
C THR A 167 -8.32 4.76 -7.40
N MET A 168 -9.26 5.67 -7.11
CA MET A 168 -10.63 5.28 -6.71
C MET A 168 -11.40 4.55 -7.83
N ARG A 169 -11.08 4.85 -9.10
CA ARG A 169 -11.67 4.11 -10.22
C ARG A 169 -11.16 2.67 -10.24
N ARG A 170 -9.87 2.45 -9.95
CA ARG A 170 -9.19 1.16 -10.04
C ARG A 170 -9.37 0.28 -8.80
N PHE A 171 -9.30 0.85 -7.61
CA PHE A 171 -9.34 0.14 -6.33
C PHE A 171 -10.58 0.56 -5.54
N LYS A 172 -11.62 -0.29 -5.57
CA LYS A 172 -12.94 0.05 -5.04
C LYS A 172 -13.00 0.07 -3.52
N SER A 173 -12.23 -0.80 -2.88
CA SER A 173 -12.10 -0.94 -1.43
C SER A 173 -11.16 0.08 -0.78
N VAL A 174 -10.48 0.91 -1.57
CA VAL A 174 -9.54 1.92 -1.08
C VAL A 174 -10.17 3.30 -1.24
N ARG A 175 -10.31 4.00 -0.11
CA ARG A 175 -10.64 5.42 -0.12
C ARG A 175 -9.38 6.23 -0.40
N ALA A 176 -9.48 7.19 -1.30
CA ALA A 176 -8.41 8.13 -1.59
C ALA A 176 -8.85 9.58 -1.35
N ALA A 177 -8.10 10.31 -0.53
CA ALA A 177 -8.31 11.71 -0.21
C ALA A 177 -7.11 12.57 -0.67
N LYS A 178 -7.37 13.86 -0.91
CA LYS A 178 -6.32 14.87 -1.12
C LYS A 178 -6.32 15.83 0.06
N ALA A 179 -5.14 16.09 0.61
CA ALA A 179 -4.95 17.10 1.64
C ALA A 179 -3.61 17.82 1.46
N TYR A 180 -3.43 18.94 2.17
CA TYR A 180 -2.13 19.57 2.35
C TYR A 180 -1.65 19.26 3.77
N LYS A 181 -0.60 18.45 3.90
CA LYS A 181 -0.13 17.94 5.19
C LYS A 181 1.22 18.53 5.57
N ALA A 182 1.39 18.78 6.87
CA ALA A 182 2.71 19.01 7.44
C ALA A 182 3.47 17.68 7.48
N LEU A 183 4.75 17.72 7.10
CA LEU A 183 5.67 16.59 7.25
C LEU A 183 6.55 16.80 8.48
N GLN A 184 6.97 15.71 9.11
CA GLN A 184 7.81 15.73 10.30
C GLN A 184 9.10 14.97 10.03
N GLY A 185 10.22 15.69 10.03
CA GLY A 185 11.55 15.11 9.86
C GLY A 185 11.83 14.53 8.48
N GLY A 186 13.03 13.96 8.36
CA GLY A 186 13.54 13.36 7.13
C GLY A 186 14.34 14.33 6.27
N LYS A 187 14.76 13.84 5.10
CA LYS A 187 15.47 14.59 4.08
C LYS A 187 14.74 14.49 2.76
N ASP A 188 14.76 15.56 1.98
CA ASP A 188 14.29 15.49 0.61
C ASP A 188 15.35 14.86 -0.31
N ALA A 189 15.03 14.67 -1.59
CA ALA A 189 15.95 14.06 -2.54
C ALA A 189 17.18 14.93 -2.87
N ARG A 190 17.31 16.14 -2.30
CA ARG A 190 18.50 17.01 -2.39
C ARG A 190 19.36 16.89 -1.12
N GLY A 191 18.90 16.13 -0.12
CA GLY A 191 19.53 16.02 1.19
C GLY A 191 19.14 17.13 2.18
N ASP A 192 18.26 18.05 1.78
CA ASP A 192 17.82 19.15 2.63
C ASP A 192 16.83 18.65 3.70
N PRO A 193 16.77 19.26 4.89
CA PRO A 193 15.79 18.92 5.92
C PRO A 193 14.34 19.06 5.44
N VAL A 194 13.52 18.08 5.78
CA VAL A 194 12.05 18.13 5.70
C VAL A 194 11.50 18.30 7.11
N PRO A 195 10.56 19.24 7.34
CA PRO A 195 9.87 20.04 6.34
C PRO A 195 10.64 21.28 5.88
N TYR A 196 10.36 21.74 4.67
CA TYR A 196 10.87 23.01 4.16
C TYR A 196 10.21 24.18 4.90
N ILE A 197 11.04 25.07 5.44
CA ILE A 197 10.60 26.32 6.04
C ILE A 197 10.67 27.45 5.01
N LEU A 198 9.57 28.19 4.86
CA LEU A 198 9.47 29.28 3.90
C LEU A 198 10.47 30.39 4.25
N ARG A 199 11.36 30.72 3.32
CA ARG A 199 12.38 31.79 3.50
C ARG A 199 11.81 33.20 3.34
N ALA A 200 10.72 33.33 2.59
CA ALA A 200 10.07 34.60 2.29
C ALA A 200 8.56 34.38 2.17
N ALA A 201 7.80 35.47 2.25
CA ALA A 201 6.37 35.44 1.98
C ALA A 201 6.09 34.93 0.56
N GLY A 202 5.14 34.01 0.44
CA GLY A 202 4.80 33.37 -0.82
C GLY A 202 4.17 34.35 -1.80
N VAL A 203 4.68 34.39 -3.03
CA VAL A 203 4.10 35.19 -4.11
C VAL A 203 2.89 34.47 -4.71
N ALA A 204 1.74 35.15 -4.78
CA ALA A 204 0.62 34.75 -5.61
C ALA A 204 0.93 35.20 -7.04
N SER A 205 1.40 34.30 -7.90
CA SER A 205 1.92 34.64 -9.23
C SER A 205 0.85 35.08 -10.24
N GLY A 206 -0.44 34.86 -9.92
CA GLY A 206 -1.56 35.06 -10.83
C GLY A 206 -1.59 34.09 -12.01
N LEU A 207 -0.60 33.18 -12.09
CA LEU A 207 -0.61 32.10 -13.07
C LEU A 207 -1.76 31.14 -12.79
N THR A 208 -2.44 30.73 -13.86
CA THR A 208 -3.50 29.74 -13.82
C THR A 208 -3.43 28.89 -15.08
N TRP A 209 -3.92 27.66 -14.98
CA TRP A 209 -4.08 26.77 -16.12
C TRP A 209 -5.51 26.89 -16.65
N ASP A 210 -5.65 27.32 -17.91
CA ASP A 210 -6.92 27.29 -18.61
C ASP A 210 -7.19 25.86 -19.09
N LYS A 211 -8.23 25.24 -18.54
CA LYS A 211 -8.63 23.86 -18.90
C LYS A 211 -9.19 23.76 -20.31
N LYS A 212 -9.86 24.81 -20.82
CA LYS A 212 -10.48 24.83 -22.14
C LYS A 212 -9.42 25.06 -23.21
N ALA A 213 -8.56 26.05 -23.03
CA ALA A 213 -7.49 26.37 -23.97
C ALA A 213 -6.26 25.44 -23.82
N LYS A 214 -6.20 24.63 -22.76
CA LYS A 214 -5.06 23.76 -22.41
C LYS A 214 -3.74 24.53 -22.40
N SER A 215 -3.77 25.74 -21.85
CA SER A 215 -2.64 26.67 -21.86
C SER A 215 -2.52 27.42 -20.53
N TRP A 216 -1.35 28.02 -20.32
CA TRP A 216 -1.10 28.87 -19.17
C TRP A 216 -1.58 30.28 -19.45
N ALA A 217 -2.31 30.87 -18.52
CA ALA A 217 -2.75 32.25 -18.54
C ALA A 217 -2.39 32.96 -17.23
N ARG A 218 -2.49 34.28 -17.22
CA ARG A 218 -2.34 35.10 -16.02
C ARG A 218 -3.66 35.80 -15.73
N LYS A 219 -4.22 35.59 -14.53
CA LYS A 219 -5.50 36.18 -14.09
C LYS A 219 -5.32 37.58 -13.50
N HIS A 220 -4.19 37.83 -12.85
CA HIS A 220 -3.86 39.09 -12.20
C HIS A 220 -2.34 39.22 -12.07
N ASP A 221 -1.84 40.42 -11.76
CA ASP A 221 -0.43 40.63 -11.49
C ASP A 221 0.04 39.92 -10.22
N ALA A 222 1.34 39.61 -10.19
CA ALA A 222 1.93 38.91 -9.08
C ALA A 222 2.00 39.81 -7.84
N TYR A 223 1.57 39.30 -6.69
CA TYR A 223 1.63 40.03 -5.42
C TYR A 223 2.03 39.13 -4.26
N THR A 224 2.56 39.73 -3.19
CA THR A 224 2.91 39.02 -1.96
C THR A 224 1.65 38.55 -1.23
N SER A 225 1.50 37.24 -1.03
CA SER A 225 0.32 36.69 -0.38
C SER A 225 0.26 37.10 1.09
N ARG A 226 -0.89 37.61 1.54
CA ARG A 226 -1.18 37.91 2.95
C ARG A 226 -1.60 36.70 3.77
N ARG A 227 -1.62 35.51 3.17
CA ARG A 227 -2.07 34.29 3.83
C ARG A 227 -1.12 33.89 4.96
N PRO A 228 -1.59 33.63 6.19
CA PRO A 228 -0.74 33.22 7.30
C PRO A 228 0.12 31.99 6.97
N ASP A 229 -0.46 30.97 6.33
CA ASP A 229 0.22 29.73 5.95
C ASP A 229 1.27 29.86 4.83
N ARG A 230 1.52 31.10 4.35
CA ARG A 230 2.47 31.39 3.27
C ARG A 230 3.52 32.43 3.69
N GLN A 231 3.61 32.79 4.96
CA GLN A 231 4.59 33.77 5.44
C GLN A 231 5.98 33.15 5.63
N ALA A 232 7.00 34.00 5.68
CA ALA A 232 8.35 33.57 6.05
C ALA A 232 8.35 32.91 7.44
N GLY A 233 9.21 31.91 7.65
CA GLY A 233 9.28 31.12 8.89
C GLY A 233 8.20 30.04 9.02
N GLN A 234 7.17 30.05 8.16
CA GLN A 234 6.11 29.04 8.21
C GLN A 234 6.54 27.74 7.53
N GLN A 235 6.01 26.63 8.03
CA GLN A 235 6.23 25.32 7.43
C GLN A 235 5.45 25.19 6.11
N LEU A 236 6.10 24.65 5.08
CA LEU A 236 5.41 24.24 3.86
C LEU A 236 4.44 23.08 4.15
N LEU A 237 3.17 23.27 3.76
CA LEU A 237 2.21 22.17 3.66
C LEU A 237 2.33 21.48 2.31
N TYR A 238 2.56 20.18 2.34
CA TYR A 238 2.84 19.37 1.16
C TYR A 238 1.54 18.81 0.58
N PRO A 239 1.34 18.86 -0.75
CA PRO A 239 0.26 18.12 -1.39
C PRO A 239 0.42 16.61 -1.13
N THR A 240 -0.62 16.00 -0.58
CA THR A 240 -0.57 14.60 -0.15
C THR A 240 -1.80 13.86 -0.65
N LEU A 241 -1.55 12.73 -1.32
CA LEU A 241 -2.54 11.70 -1.55
C LEU A 241 -2.60 10.81 -0.32
N ILE A 242 -3.76 10.65 0.27
CA ILE A 242 -3.98 9.82 1.47
C ILE A 242 -4.84 8.64 1.06
N LEU A 243 -4.36 7.43 1.32
CA LEU A 243 -5.07 6.19 1.07
C LEU A 243 -5.41 5.54 2.41
N THR A 244 -6.65 5.08 2.54
CA THR A 244 -7.13 4.30 3.68
C THR A 244 -8.02 3.18 3.15
N ASN A 245 -8.08 2.05 3.85
CA ASN A 245 -9.12 1.05 3.57
C ASN A 245 -10.50 1.68 3.81
N GLN A 246 -11.48 1.37 2.95
CA GLN A 246 -12.87 1.59 3.32
C GLN A 246 -13.21 0.68 4.49
N ARG A 247 -13.78 1.23 5.56
CA ARG A 247 -14.44 0.41 6.57
C ARG A 247 -15.64 -0.23 5.87
N MET A 248 -15.65 -1.57 5.82
CA MET A 248 -16.84 -2.34 5.46
C MET A 248 -17.91 -2.12 6.52
#